data_AF-A0A399ELB6-F1
#
_entry.id   AF-A0A399ELB6-F1
#
_cell.length_a   1.000
_cell.length_b   1.000
_cell.length_c   1.000
_cell.angle_alpha   90.00
_cell.angle_beta   90.00
_cell.angle_gamma   90.00
#
_symmetry.space_group_name_H-M   'P 1'
#
loop_
_entity.id
_entity.type
_entity.pdbx_description
1 polymer ?
#
loop_
_entity_poly.entity_id
_entity_poly.type
_entity_poly.pdbx_seq_one_letter_code
_entity_poly.pdbx_strand_id
1 'polypeptide(L)'
;MDAPKPAFFQGFWWWWVAATPLVALFCLADLASFLAARSWAVTTGVVLEEEYVSRAGKGDYYRLTYRFEAGGQEYTGVFKDRIDDSLEPARLDGDRVVVYYDPRDPRRSTLDRRLSLRGIRYLPWWAAIGLWLYWSERRPLRKKAERP
;
A
#
# COMPACT_ATOMS: atom_id res chain seq x y z
N MET A 1 -40.25 24.85 -22.00
CA MET A 1 -39.20 25.53 -21.22
C MET A 1 -38.37 24.45 -20.55
N ASP A 2 -37.29 24.06 -21.21
CA ASP A 2 -36.37 23.04 -20.74
C ASP A 2 -35.61 23.57 -19.53
N ALA A 3 -35.80 22.91 -18.39
CA ALA A 3 -35.04 23.23 -17.19
C ALA A 3 -33.57 22.94 -17.47
N PRO A 4 -32.66 23.91 -17.33
CA PRO A 4 -31.24 23.67 -17.56
C PRO A 4 -30.78 22.62 -16.56
N LYS A 5 -30.30 21.48 -17.06
CA LYS A 5 -29.56 20.50 -16.24
C LYS A 5 -28.47 21.29 -15.52
N PRO A 6 -28.37 21.24 -14.18
CA PRO A 6 -27.37 22.01 -13.47
C PRO A 6 -25.98 21.61 -13.98
N ALA A 7 -25.30 22.56 -14.64
CA ALA A 7 -23.97 22.41 -15.24
C ALA A 7 -22.90 21.92 -14.26
N PHE A 8 -23.20 21.98 -12.96
CA PHE A 8 -22.41 21.42 -11.86
C PHE A 8 -22.15 19.90 -11.99
N PHE A 9 -23.05 19.16 -12.64
CA PHE A 9 -23.01 17.69 -12.67
C PHE A 9 -22.22 17.08 -13.84
N GLN A 10 -22.05 17.78 -14.97
CA GLN A 10 -21.33 17.23 -16.13
C GLN A 10 -19.82 17.11 -15.87
N GLY A 11 -19.20 18.10 -15.21
CA GLY A 11 -17.78 18.04 -14.88
C GLY A 11 -17.44 17.00 -13.80
N PHE A 12 -18.32 16.84 -12.82
CA PHE A 12 -18.10 15.95 -11.66
C PHE A 12 -18.26 14.46 -12.02
N TRP A 13 -19.18 14.12 -12.93
CA TRP A 13 -19.36 12.75 -13.42
C TRP A 13 -18.11 12.21 -14.14
N TRP A 14 -17.50 13.02 -15.02
CA TRP A 14 -16.25 12.66 -15.69
C TRP A 14 -15.10 12.45 -14.71
N TRP A 15 -15.06 13.25 -13.64
CA TRP A 15 -14.06 13.10 -12.59
C TRP A 15 -14.22 11.77 -11.85
N TRP A 16 -15.45 11.32 -11.60
CA TRP A 16 -15.74 10.00 -11.04
C TRP A 16 -15.36 8.85 -11.96
N VAL A 17 -15.73 8.94 -13.24
CA VAL A 17 -15.39 7.92 -14.24
C VAL A 17 -13.88 7.82 -14.46
N ALA A 18 -13.13 8.93 -14.32
CA ALA A 18 -11.68 8.94 -14.40
C ALA A 18 -10.99 8.50 -13.09
N ALA A 19 -11.53 8.86 -11.93
CA ALA A 19 -10.94 8.52 -10.63
C ALA A 19 -11.15 7.04 -10.27
N THR A 20 -12.29 6.45 -10.61
CA THR A 20 -12.59 5.04 -10.31
C THR A 20 -11.55 4.05 -10.87
N PRO A 21 -11.13 4.11 -12.15
CA PRO A 21 -10.10 3.22 -12.67
C PRO A 21 -8.72 3.49 -12.04
N LEU A 22 -8.40 4.73 -11.67
CA LEU A 22 -7.16 5.06 -10.94
C LEU A 22 -7.15 4.42 -9.55
N VAL A 23 -8.26 4.51 -8.82
CA VAL A 23 -8.41 3.87 -7.51
C VAL A 23 -8.36 2.34 -7.65
N ALA A 24 -9.04 1.79 -8.66
CA ALA A 24 -9.00 0.36 -8.94
C ALA A 24 -7.57 -0.13 -9.28
N LEU A 25 -6.82 0.62 -10.11
CA LEU A 25 -5.41 0.35 -10.40
C LEU A 25 -4.55 0.38 -9.14
N PHE A 26 -4.76 1.38 -8.27
CA PHE A 26 -4.03 1.47 -7.01
C PHE A 26 -4.33 0.29 -6.08
N CYS A 27 -5.59 -0.12 -5.97
CA CYS A 27 -5.99 -1.30 -5.19
C CYS A 27 -5.45 -2.60 -5.78
N LEU A 28 -5.46 -2.75 -7.11
CA LEU A 28 -4.89 -3.92 -7.80
C LEU A 28 -3.38 -3.99 -7.60
N ALA A 29 -2.67 -2.85 -7.66
CA ALA A 29 -1.25 -2.78 -7.38
C ALA A 29 -0.95 -3.17 -5.92
N ASP A 30 -1.71 -2.63 -4.95
CA ASP A 30 -1.55 -2.97 -3.53
C ASP A 30 -1.83 -4.46 -3.27
N LEU A 31 -2.87 -5.01 -3.89
CA LEU A 31 -3.20 -6.45 -3.81
C LEU A 31 -2.12 -7.32 -4.46
N ALA A 32 -1.59 -6.92 -5.61
CA ALA A 32 -0.51 -7.63 -6.28
C ALA A 32 0.76 -7.63 -5.43
N SER A 33 1.13 -6.49 -4.84
CA SER A 33 2.22 -6.38 -3.87
C SER A 33 1.99 -7.26 -2.64
N PHE A 34 0.77 -7.29 -2.12
CA PHE A 34 0.39 -8.14 -0.99
C PHE A 34 0.53 -9.63 -1.31
N LEU A 35 -0.01 -10.08 -2.45
CA LEU A 35 0.09 -11.47 -2.89
C LEU A 35 1.53 -11.86 -3.18
N ALA A 36 2.31 -10.98 -3.81
CA ALA A 36 3.73 -11.20 -4.05
C ALA A 36 4.48 -11.40 -2.73
N ALA A 37 4.33 -10.48 -1.77
CA ALA A 37 4.97 -10.60 -0.46
C ALA A 37 4.45 -11.77 0.38
N ARG A 38 3.21 -12.22 0.15
CA ARG A 38 2.70 -13.46 0.76
C ARG A 38 3.41 -14.69 0.20
N SER A 39 3.82 -14.67 -1.07
CA SER A 39 4.57 -15.76 -1.73
C SER A 39 6.08 -15.73 -1.49
N TRP A 40 6.61 -14.77 -0.74
CA TRP A 40 8.03 -14.70 -0.46
C TRP A 40 8.50 -15.89 0.38
N ALA A 41 9.60 -16.48 -0.08
CA ALA A 41 10.27 -17.56 0.61
C ALA A 41 11.01 -17.01 1.83
N VAL A 42 11.23 -17.87 2.81
CA VAL A 42 11.89 -17.53 4.07
C VAL A 42 13.24 -18.24 4.11
N THR A 43 14.29 -17.50 4.41
CA THR A 43 15.63 -18.04 4.66
C THR A 43 16.26 -17.33 5.86
N THR A 44 17.36 -17.86 6.35
CA THR A 44 18.14 -17.25 7.42
C THR A 44 19.31 -16.50 6.81
N GLY A 45 19.45 -15.23 7.18
CA GLY A 45 20.59 -14.39 6.85
C GLY A 45 21.47 -14.09 8.06
N VAL A 46 22.62 -13.50 7.79
CA VAL A 46 23.58 -13.00 8.78
C VAL A 46 23.73 -11.50 8.60
N VAL A 47 23.69 -10.76 9.70
CA VAL A 47 23.95 -9.32 9.71
C VAL A 47 25.44 -9.09 9.49
N LEU A 48 25.78 -8.25 8.51
CA LEU A 48 27.16 -7.85 8.22
C LEU A 48 27.51 -6.53 8.89
N GLU A 49 26.58 -5.58 8.84
CA GLU A 49 26.81 -4.22 9.32
C GLU A 49 25.49 -3.62 9.81
N GLU A 50 25.57 -2.89 10.92
CA GLU A 50 24.47 -2.21 11.57
C GLU A 50 24.86 -0.75 11.79
N GLU A 51 24.14 0.17 11.15
CA GLU A 51 24.42 1.60 11.20
C GLU A 51 23.16 2.35 11.65
N TYR A 52 23.30 3.08 12.76
CA TYR A 52 22.30 4.03 13.21
C TYR A 52 22.59 5.40 12.57
N VAL A 53 21.76 5.83 11.63
CA VAL A 53 21.95 7.10 10.94
C VAL A 53 20.98 8.13 11.49
N SER A 54 21.47 8.97 12.40
CA SER A 54 20.77 10.19 12.76
C SER A 54 21.07 11.29 11.75
N ARG A 55 20.03 11.84 11.12
CA ARG A 55 20.17 12.98 10.21
C ARG A 55 19.33 14.13 10.72
N ALA A 56 20.01 15.17 11.22
CA ALA A 56 19.40 16.40 11.71
C ALA A 56 18.33 16.91 10.72
N GLY A 57 17.07 16.91 11.16
CA GLY A 57 15.91 17.39 10.42
C GLY A 57 15.24 16.43 9.43
N LYS A 58 15.75 15.20 9.20
CA LYS A 58 15.13 14.21 8.29
C LYS A 58 14.61 12.94 8.96
N GLY A 59 14.68 12.90 10.29
CA GLY A 59 14.32 11.72 11.08
C GLY A 59 15.46 10.72 11.08
N ASP A 60 15.63 10.06 12.21
CA ASP A 60 16.63 9.02 12.35
C ASP A 60 16.15 7.76 11.61
N TYR A 61 17.07 7.07 10.95
CA TYR A 61 16.79 5.76 10.37
C TYR A 61 17.86 4.74 10.75
N TYR A 62 17.39 3.51 10.91
CA TYR A 62 18.19 2.34 11.17
C TYR A 62 18.51 1.66 9.84
N ARG A 63 19.80 1.42 9.57
CA ARG A 63 20.26 0.74 8.36
C ARG A 63 20.96 -0.55 8.73
N LEU A 64 20.52 -1.66 8.16
CA LEU A 64 21.11 -2.96 8.40
C LEU A 64 21.47 -3.64 7.08
N THR A 65 22.75 -3.99 6.93
CA THR A 65 23.27 -4.75 5.79
C THR A 65 23.36 -6.21 6.19
N TYR A 66 22.77 -7.10 5.40
CA TYR A 66 22.73 -8.54 5.69
C TYR A 66 23.09 -9.35 4.46
N ARG A 67 23.60 -10.55 4.70
CA ARG A 67 23.88 -11.56 3.69
C ARG A 67 22.97 -12.77 3.89
N PHE A 68 22.46 -13.33 2.81
CA PHE A 68 21.67 -14.55 2.86
C PHE A 68 21.93 -15.43 1.66
N GLU A 69 21.61 -16.71 1.79
CA GLU A 69 21.71 -17.68 0.71
C GLU A 69 20.32 -17.98 0.16
N ALA A 70 20.19 -17.93 -1.17
CA ALA A 70 18.98 -18.33 -1.87
C ALA A 70 19.38 -19.12 -3.12
N GLY A 71 18.86 -20.36 -3.24
CA GLY A 71 19.13 -21.21 -4.41
C GLY A 71 20.61 -21.55 -4.63
N GLY A 72 21.41 -21.64 -3.57
CA GLY A 72 22.85 -21.93 -3.66
C GLY A 72 23.72 -20.74 -4.03
N GLN A 73 23.17 -19.53 -4.07
CA GLN A 73 23.90 -18.30 -4.32
C GLN A 73 23.76 -17.33 -3.14
N GLU A 74 24.87 -16.66 -2.80
CA GLU A 74 24.87 -15.62 -1.78
C GLU A 74 24.38 -14.28 -2.36
N TYR A 75 23.51 -13.62 -1.61
CA TYR A 75 22.99 -12.29 -1.91
C TYR A 75 23.19 -11.37 -0.70
N THR A 76 23.38 -10.08 -1.00
CA THR A 76 23.50 -9.03 0.01
C THR A 76 22.30 -8.09 -0.10
N GLY A 77 21.59 -7.89 1.00
CA GLY A 77 20.46 -7.00 1.12
C GLY A 77 20.77 -5.82 2.05
N VAL A 78 20.07 -4.70 1.84
CA VAL A 78 20.11 -3.53 2.72
C VAL A 78 18.70 -3.23 3.19
N PHE A 79 18.48 -3.34 4.50
CA PHE A 79 17.27 -2.95 5.18
C PHE A 79 17.41 -1.52 5.71
N LYS A 80 16.35 -0.72 5.56
CA LYS A 80 16.29 0.65 6.08
C LYS A 80 14.93 0.83 6.73
N ASP A 81 14.92 1.20 8.00
CA ASP A 81 13.68 1.48 8.72
C ASP A 81 13.77 2.79 9.50
N ARG A 82 12.63 3.44 9.72
CA ARG A 82 12.56 4.63 10.56
C ARG A 82 12.49 4.22 12.02
N ILE A 83 13.23 4.90 12.88
CA ILE A 83 13.31 4.56 14.31
C ILE A 83 11.99 4.80 15.06
N ASP A 84 11.14 5.69 14.55
CA ASP A 84 9.81 5.95 15.13
C ASP A 84 8.87 4.73 14.99
N ASP A 85 9.05 3.94 13.93
CA ASP A 85 8.44 2.62 13.79
C ASP A 85 9.46 1.61 14.35
N SER A 86 9.54 1.49 15.69
CA SER A 86 10.43 0.55 16.40
C SER A 86 10.22 -0.90 15.95
N LEU A 87 10.83 -1.23 14.82
CA LEU A 87 10.83 -2.53 14.18
C LEU A 87 12.23 -3.08 14.40
N GLU A 88 12.39 -3.72 15.56
CA GLU A 88 13.48 -4.68 15.71
C GLU A 88 13.26 -5.74 14.61
N PRO A 89 14.19 -5.89 13.64
CA PRO A 89 14.08 -6.97 12.66
C PRO A 89 13.93 -8.28 13.42
N ALA A 90 13.26 -9.28 12.83
CA ALA A 90 13.10 -10.60 13.42
C ALA A 90 14.47 -11.29 13.54
N ARG A 91 15.22 -10.90 14.58
CA ARG A 91 16.51 -11.45 14.95
C ARG A 91 16.26 -12.83 15.54
N LEU A 92 16.96 -13.80 14.97
CA LEU A 92 17.22 -15.09 15.59
C LEU A 92 18.45 -14.90 16.48
N ASP A 93 18.65 -15.77 17.48
CA ASP A 93 19.75 -15.66 18.44
C ASP A 93 21.09 -15.19 17.81
N GLY A 94 21.64 -14.09 18.33
CA GLY A 94 22.87 -13.45 17.86
C GLY A 94 22.68 -12.58 16.60
N ASP A 95 23.61 -12.71 15.64
CA ASP A 95 23.66 -11.92 14.39
C ASP A 95 22.81 -12.51 13.25
N ARG A 96 21.88 -13.43 13.57
CA ARG A 96 21.04 -14.09 12.57
C ARG A 96 19.73 -13.35 12.39
N VAL A 97 19.27 -13.21 11.16
CA VAL A 97 18.00 -12.53 10.85
C VAL A 97 17.15 -13.39 9.92
N VAL A 98 15.84 -13.33 10.10
CA VAL A 98 14.90 -13.92 9.15
C VAL A 98 14.80 -13.02 7.93
N VAL A 99 15.11 -13.56 6.76
CA VAL A 99 15.04 -12.86 5.48
C VAL A 99 13.88 -13.40 4.67
N TYR A 100 13.03 -12.51 4.19
CA TYR A 100 11.96 -12.80 3.25
C TYR A 100 12.40 -12.33 1.87
N TYR A 101 12.39 -13.23 0.88
CA TYR A 101 12.82 -12.90 -0.49
C TYR A 101 11.85 -13.43 -1.54
N ASP A 102 11.80 -12.77 -2.70
CA ASP A 102 11.05 -13.26 -3.85
C ASP A 102 11.81 -14.43 -4.51
N PRO A 103 11.23 -15.65 -4.57
CA PRO A 103 11.91 -16.80 -5.18
C PRO A 103 12.15 -16.64 -6.69
N ARG A 104 11.44 -15.72 -7.37
CA ARG A 104 11.64 -15.43 -8.79
C ARG A 104 12.73 -14.38 -9.03
N ASP A 105 12.97 -13.51 -8.05
CA ASP A 105 14.00 -12.47 -8.08
C ASP A 105 14.59 -12.27 -6.67
N PRO A 106 15.62 -13.06 -6.29
CA PRO A 106 16.19 -13.03 -4.94
C PRO A 106 16.74 -11.67 -4.52
N ARG A 107 16.98 -10.74 -5.47
CA ARG A 107 17.41 -9.37 -5.16
C ARG A 107 16.34 -8.58 -4.42
N ARG A 108 15.07 -8.97 -4.55
CA ARG A 108 13.95 -8.41 -3.79
C ARG A 108 13.85 -9.14 -2.46
N SER A 109 14.46 -8.56 -1.43
CA SER A 109 14.47 -9.09 -0.08
C SER A 109 14.11 -8.02 0.95
N THR A 110 13.51 -8.45 2.06
CA THR A 110 13.19 -7.62 3.22
C THR A 110 13.41 -8.43 4.50
N LEU A 111 13.62 -7.74 5.61
CA LEU A 111 13.64 -8.33 6.95
C LEU A 111 12.26 -8.24 7.64
N ASP A 112 11.37 -7.38 7.11
CA ASP A 112 10.03 -7.20 7.65
C ASP A 112 8.95 -7.65 6.67
N ARG A 113 8.06 -8.51 7.16
CA ARG A 113 6.87 -9.02 6.44
C ARG A 113 5.57 -8.36 6.92
N ARG A 114 5.61 -7.28 7.71
CA ARG A 114 4.40 -6.50 8.04
C ARG A 114 3.91 -5.79 6.79
N LEU A 115 3.09 -6.52 6.05
CA LEU A 115 2.35 -6.02 4.92
C LEU A 115 1.28 -5.06 5.41
N SER A 116 1.61 -3.77 5.50
CA SER A 116 0.59 -2.76 5.77
C SER A 116 -0.24 -2.58 4.50
N LEU A 117 -1.47 -3.11 4.50
CA LEU A 117 -2.48 -2.91 3.45
C LEU A 117 -2.99 -1.46 3.50
N ARG A 118 -2.13 -0.51 3.12
CA ARG A 118 -2.47 0.92 3.14
C ARG A 118 -3.50 1.26 2.07
N GLY A 119 -3.48 0.58 0.92
CA GLY A 119 -4.42 0.83 -0.18
C GLY A 119 -5.85 0.42 0.15
N ILE A 120 -6.05 -0.70 0.86
CA ILE A 120 -7.39 -1.21 1.21
C ILE A 120 -8.15 -0.28 2.15
N ARG A 121 -7.45 0.54 2.95
CA ARG A 121 -8.08 1.47 3.91
C ARG A 121 -9.03 2.48 3.24
N TYR A 122 -8.82 2.82 1.97
CA TYR A 122 -9.60 3.85 1.29
C TYR A 122 -10.81 3.31 0.51
N LEU A 123 -10.87 1.99 0.27
CA LEU A 123 -11.98 1.34 -0.44
C LEU A 123 -13.37 1.59 0.18
N PRO A 124 -13.57 1.49 1.51
CA PRO A 124 -14.87 1.71 2.13
C PRO A 124 -15.36 3.16 1.97
N TRP A 125 -14.43 4.12 2.08
CA TRP A 125 -14.73 5.54 1.90
C TRP A 125 -15.11 5.86 0.45
N TRP A 126 -14.36 5.32 -0.53
CA TRP A 126 -14.71 5.46 -1.95
C TRP A 126 -16.07 4.87 -2.28
N ALA A 127 -16.39 3.67 -1.77
CA ALA A 127 -17.70 3.04 -1.97
C ALA A 127 -18.84 3.87 -1.33
N ALA A 128 -18.63 4.41 -0.12
CA ALA A 128 -19.61 5.25 0.55
C ALA A 128 -19.92 6.55 -0.20
N ILE A 129 -18.89 7.21 -0.76
CA ILE A 129 -19.10 8.43 -1.56
C ILE A 129 -19.84 8.09 -2.86
N GLY A 130 -19.48 7.00 -3.53
CA GLY A 130 -20.18 6.54 -4.75
C GLY A 130 -21.66 6.23 -4.49
N LEU A 131 -21.96 5.55 -3.38
CA LEU A 131 -23.33 5.24 -2.96
C LEU A 131 -24.13 6.51 -2.62
N TRP A 132 -23.50 7.47 -1.93
CA TRP A 132 -24.13 8.75 -1.59
C TRP A 132 -24.48 9.56 -2.83
N LEU A 133 -23.58 9.62 -3.81
CA LEU A 133 -23.81 10.31 -5.09
C LEU A 133 -24.95 9.66 -5.87
N TYR A 134 -24.94 8.34 -6.00
CA TYR A 134 -26.03 7.58 -6.63
C TYR A 134 -27.39 7.87 -5.98
N TRP A 135 -27.43 7.93 -4.64
CA TRP A 135 -28.65 8.26 -3.90
C TRP A 135 -29.09 9.70 -4.10
N SER A 136 -28.17 10.67 -4.16
CA SER A 136 -28.49 12.08 -4.42
C SER A 136 -29.06 12.28 -5.83
N GLU A 137 -28.59 11.52 -6.81
CA GLU A 137 -29.04 11.58 -8.21
C GLU A 137 -30.45 11.03 -8.41
N ARG A 138 -30.89 10.08 -7.57
CA ARG A 138 -32.27 9.54 -7.58
C ARG A 138 -33.32 10.42 -6.87
N ARG A 139 -32.92 11.47 -6.13
CA ARG A 139 -33.88 12.32 -5.38
C ARG A 139 -34.67 13.39 -6.16
N PRO A 140 -34.44 13.76 -7.43
CA PRO A 140 -35.20 14.86 -8.03
C PRO A 140 -36.62 14.50 -8.50
N LEU A 141 -37.05 13.23 -8.47
CA LEU A 141 -38.35 12.85 -9.08
C LEU A 141 -39.54 12.75 -8.10
N ARG A 142 -39.33 12.76 -6.78
CA ARG A 142 -40.45 12.61 -5.82
C ARG A 142 -41.21 13.90 -5.51
N LYS A 143 -40.67 15.08 -5.84
CA LYS A 143 -41.32 16.38 -5.51
C LYS A 143 -42.31 16.90 -6.55
N LYS A 144 -42.58 16.16 -7.65
CA LYS A 144 -43.53 16.58 -8.70
C LYS A 144 -44.84 15.77 -8.74
N ALA A 145 -45.01 14.76 -7.88
CA ALA A 145 -46.23 13.95 -7.85
C ALA A 145 -47.25 14.41 -6.80
N GLU A 146 -46.93 15.41 -5.98
CA GLU A 146 -47.79 15.93 -4.92
C GLU A 146 -47.90 17.46 -5.06
N ARG A 147 -48.62 17.93 -6.09
CA ARG A 147 -49.41 19.15 -5.96
C ARG A 147 -50.77 18.89 -6.62
N PRO A 148 -51.88 19.09 -5.90
CA PRO A 148 -53.23 18.97 -6.44
C PRO A 148 -53.51 20.01 -7.53
#